data_AF-A0A285XRR8-F1
#
_entry.id   AF-A0A285XRR8-F1
#
_cell.length_a   1.000
_cell.length_b   1.000
_cell.length_c   1.000
_cell.angle_alpha   90.00
_cell.angle_beta   90.00
_cell.angle_gamma   90.00
#
_symmetry.space_group_name_H-M   'P 1'
#
loop_
_entity.id
_entity.type
_entity.pdbx_description
1 polymer ?
#
loop_
_entity_poly.entity_id
_entity_poly.type
_entity_poly.pdbx_seq_one_letter_code
_entity_poly.pdbx_strand_id
1 'polypeptide(L)'
;MQSGNASGFWSYVHADDDASHGRIAQLARDIVAEYEMQTAEAIDLFLDRDDLSWGQAWKDVINQALASVAFFVPVITPRFFKSVECRREMTQFTDEATALGVRQLVMPILWVDVPALRMPKERDDLMDAIVDIQWVDWTQLRHAARNSSEYTLAVEKLAKQLVEANAIVDQVDLATQAANLGEPDAEEDESGVLERLAEMELAMPEWTTTVEAMSADIRALGHVAEEGTAEIKAGGAQTQSFAGRLTLLRKIAARLQGPADDLQAHGEQFISRLAAVDRGVQVLIAGARDEVAGDPSARAAFDLYFDSLRNLDDEAQVTVINTEGLLQSVVPLQKLSRDMKKPTQSISNGLVRLREGVDVIHGWVEQIDGLGWENLPIDE
;
A
#
# COMPACT_ATOMS: atom_id res chain seq x y z
N MET A 1 -21.20 10.59 4.84
CA MET A 1 -19.91 10.28 5.45
C MET A 1 -19.94 8.82 5.84
N GLN A 2 -19.44 7.94 4.97
CA GLN A 2 -19.08 6.59 5.40
C GLN A 2 -17.72 6.74 6.07
N SER A 3 -17.68 6.53 7.39
CA SER A 3 -16.44 6.50 8.15
C SER A 3 -15.61 5.31 7.64
N GLY A 4 -14.35 5.52 7.25
CA GLY A 4 -13.44 4.42 6.96
C GLY A 4 -13.28 3.58 8.22
N ASN A 5 -13.55 2.27 8.15
CA ASN A 5 -13.28 1.38 9.28
C ASN A 5 -11.77 1.13 9.37
N ALA A 6 -11.18 1.33 10.54
CA ALA A 6 -9.80 0.92 10.78
C ALA A 6 -9.69 -0.62 10.68
N SER A 7 -8.51 -1.13 10.33
CA SER A 7 -8.25 -2.57 10.21
C SER A 7 -7.13 -3.00 11.16
N GLY A 8 -7.27 -4.16 11.77
CA GLY A 8 -6.29 -4.70 12.71
C GLY A 8 -5.87 -6.10 12.32
N PHE A 9 -4.57 -6.34 12.13
CA PHE A 9 -4.00 -7.64 11.83
C PHE A 9 -3.35 -8.22 13.08
N TRP A 10 -3.80 -9.39 13.51
CA TRP A 10 -3.34 -10.05 14.72
C TRP A 10 -2.66 -11.38 14.39
N SER A 11 -1.32 -11.38 14.38
CA SER A 11 -0.50 -12.53 14.01
C SER A 11 -0.05 -13.27 15.26
N TYR A 12 -0.40 -14.54 15.39
CA TYR A 12 -0.03 -15.39 16.51
C TYR A 12 0.20 -16.82 16.04
N VAL A 13 0.51 -17.74 16.96
CA VAL A 13 0.59 -19.17 16.64
C VAL A 13 -0.63 -19.83 17.26
N HIS A 14 -1.49 -20.45 16.45
CA HIS A 14 -2.68 -21.18 16.91
C HIS A 14 -2.39 -22.14 18.08
N ALA A 15 -1.31 -22.93 17.98
CA ALA A 15 -0.92 -23.87 19.05
C ALA A 15 -0.53 -23.18 20.38
N ASP A 16 -0.20 -21.89 20.37
CA ASP A 16 0.04 -21.10 21.58
C ASP A 16 -1.23 -20.50 22.15
N ASP A 17 -2.22 -20.17 21.31
CA ASP A 17 -3.54 -19.74 21.76
C ASP A 17 -4.32 -20.91 22.39
N ASP A 18 -4.26 -22.08 21.76
CA ASP A 18 -4.78 -23.34 22.32
C ASP A 18 -4.18 -23.63 23.70
N ALA A 19 -2.84 -23.52 23.81
CA ALA A 19 -2.13 -23.69 25.07
C ALA A 19 -2.46 -22.59 26.10
N SER A 20 -2.97 -21.44 25.64
CA SER A 20 -3.41 -20.32 26.47
C SER A 20 -4.93 -20.32 26.70
N HIS A 21 -5.65 -21.36 26.27
CA HIS A 21 -7.12 -21.45 26.34
C HIS A 21 -7.86 -20.30 25.63
N GLY A 22 -7.41 -19.92 24.43
CA GLY A 22 -8.06 -18.88 23.62
C GLY A 22 -7.77 -17.45 24.08
N ARG A 23 -6.84 -17.27 25.03
CA ARG A 23 -6.57 -15.96 25.65
C ARG A 23 -5.82 -15.00 24.74
N ILE A 24 -5.06 -15.47 23.76
CA ILE A 24 -4.38 -14.62 22.79
C ILE A 24 -5.43 -13.98 21.87
N ALA A 25 -6.31 -14.80 21.29
CA ALA A 25 -7.41 -14.31 20.46
C ALA A 25 -8.39 -13.45 21.28
N GLN A 26 -8.59 -13.77 22.56
CA GLN A 26 -9.44 -12.96 23.43
C GLN A 26 -8.84 -11.60 23.74
N LEU A 27 -7.52 -11.50 23.94
CA LEU A 27 -6.86 -10.21 24.15
C LEU A 27 -7.08 -9.27 22.95
N ALA A 28 -6.97 -9.80 21.73
CA ALA A 28 -7.23 -9.03 20.51
C ALA A 28 -8.64 -8.40 20.52
N ARG A 29 -9.66 -9.20 20.85
CA ARG A 29 -11.06 -8.74 20.96
C ARG A 29 -11.24 -7.73 22.07
N ASP A 30 -10.55 -7.90 23.20
CA ASP A 30 -10.63 -6.98 24.33
C ASP A 30 -10.04 -5.61 23.97
N ILE A 31 -8.92 -5.58 23.24
CA ILE A 31 -8.29 -4.34 22.77
C ILE A 31 -9.18 -3.63 21.74
N VAL A 32 -9.78 -4.37 20.80
CA VAL A 32 -10.71 -3.79 19.82
C VAL A 32 -11.92 -3.18 20.49
N ALA A 33 -12.56 -3.89 21.42
CA ALA A 33 -13.70 -3.36 22.14
C ALA A 33 -13.35 -2.10 22.96
N GLU A 34 -12.15 -2.06 23.54
CA GLU A 34 -11.64 -0.89 24.26
C GLU A 34 -11.33 0.28 23.31
N TYR A 35 -10.73 0.02 22.14
CA TYR A 35 -10.51 1.03 21.11
C TYR A 35 -11.83 1.64 20.64
N GLU A 36 -12.79 0.81 20.24
CA GLU A 36 -14.12 1.23 19.79
C GLU A 36 -14.84 2.06 20.87
N MET A 37 -14.65 1.71 22.14
CA MET A 37 -15.19 2.48 23.26
C MET A 37 -14.52 3.86 23.41
N GLN A 38 -13.22 3.98 23.08
CA GLN A 38 -12.48 5.24 23.18
C GLN A 38 -12.68 6.17 21.98
N THR A 39 -12.87 5.62 20.78
CA THR A 39 -12.90 6.37 19.51
C THR A 39 -14.27 6.46 18.85
N ALA A 40 -15.20 5.55 19.20
CA ALA A 40 -16.46 5.32 18.47
C ALA A 40 -16.27 4.86 17.00
N GLU A 41 -15.06 4.43 16.63
CA GLU A 41 -14.72 3.90 15.30
C GLU A 41 -14.55 2.39 15.37
N ALA A 42 -15.16 1.67 14.42
CA ALA A 42 -15.05 0.21 14.35
C ALA A 42 -13.67 -0.22 13.82
N ILE A 43 -13.14 -1.31 14.37
CA ILE A 43 -11.96 -1.99 13.82
C ILE A 43 -12.35 -3.34 13.23
N ASP A 44 -12.09 -3.52 11.93
CA ASP A 44 -12.14 -4.82 11.28
C ASP A 44 -10.91 -5.66 11.69
N LEU A 45 -11.11 -6.54 12.67
CA LEU A 45 -10.07 -7.39 13.24
C LEU A 45 -9.89 -8.70 12.48
N PHE A 46 -8.70 -8.89 11.95
CA PHE A 46 -8.24 -10.07 11.27
C PHE A 46 -7.36 -10.91 12.20
N LEU A 47 -7.91 -12.03 12.68
CA LEU A 47 -7.18 -13.02 13.48
C LEU A 47 -6.59 -14.09 12.54
N ASP A 48 -5.30 -14.40 12.74
CA ASP A 48 -4.53 -15.51 12.14
C ASP A 48 -5.40 -16.54 11.40
N ARG A 49 -5.51 -16.39 10.08
CA ARG A 49 -6.16 -17.36 9.17
C ARG A 49 -5.05 -18.10 8.46
N ASP A 50 -5.10 -19.42 8.51
CA ASP A 50 -4.11 -20.33 7.92
C ASP A 50 -3.91 -20.18 6.39
N ASP A 51 -4.65 -19.31 5.69
CA ASP A 51 -4.77 -19.31 4.22
C ASP A 51 -4.73 -17.92 3.53
N LEU A 52 -4.35 -16.82 4.20
CA LEU A 52 -4.27 -15.49 3.55
C LEU A 52 -2.87 -14.88 3.63
N SER A 53 -2.35 -14.45 2.48
CA SER A 53 -1.14 -13.63 2.38
C SER A 53 -1.41 -12.23 2.94
N TRP A 54 -1.34 -12.08 4.26
CA TRP A 54 -1.66 -10.85 4.99
C TRP A 54 -0.94 -9.61 4.47
N GLY A 55 0.30 -9.73 4.03
CA GLY A 55 1.02 -8.59 3.46
C GLY A 55 0.52 -8.11 2.10
N GLN A 56 -0.33 -8.88 1.39
CA GLN A 56 -1.07 -8.37 0.24
C GLN A 56 -2.35 -7.67 0.68
N ALA A 57 -3.13 -8.30 1.57
CA ALA A 57 -4.35 -7.68 2.12
C ALA A 57 -4.05 -6.37 2.87
N TRP A 58 -2.93 -6.28 3.57
CA TRP A 58 -2.49 -5.07 4.26
C TRP A 58 -2.04 -3.98 3.29
N LYS A 59 -1.39 -4.34 2.17
CA LYS A 59 -1.14 -3.39 1.08
C LYS A 59 -2.43 -2.86 0.52
N ASP A 60 -3.37 -3.75 0.23
CA ASP A 60 -4.65 -3.37 -0.36
C ASP A 60 -5.42 -2.47 0.63
N VAL A 61 -5.39 -2.75 1.93
CA VAL A 61 -6.01 -1.90 2.97
C VAL A 61 -5.32 -0.53 3.07
N ILE A 62 -3.99 -0.46 3.11
CA ILE A 62 -3.27 0.83 3.15
C ILE A 62 -3.47 1.63 1.85
N ASN A 63 -3.48 0.95 0.69
CA ASN A 63 -3.61 1.60 -0.62
C ASN A 63 -5.05 2.02 -0.93
N GLN A 64 -6.05 1.21 -0.57
CA GLN A 64 -7.48 1.52 -0.80
C GLN A 64 -8.03 2.49 0.23
N ALA A 65 -7.45 2.54 1.43
CA ALA A 65 -7.92 3.40 2.49
C ALA A 65 -6.87 4.44 2.87
N LEU A 66 -6.74 5.46 2.00
CA LEU A 66 -6.10 6.73 2.32
C LEU A 66 -6.67 7.40 3.61
N ALA A 67 -7.78 6.89 4.16
CA ALA A 67 -8.42 7.37 5.38
C ALA A 67 -8.64 6.30 6.47
N SER A 68 -8.07 5.09 6.37
CA SER A 68 -8.23 4.06 7.42
C SER A 68 -6.91 3.41 7.81
N VAL A 69 -6.67 3.29 9.10
CA VAL A 69 -5.39 2.78 9.62
C VAL A 69 -5.39 1.26 9.76
N ALA A 70 -4.26 0.67 9.37
CA ALA A 70 -3.99 -0.75 9.42
C ALA A 70 -2.90 -1.09 10.44
N PHE A 71 -3.28 -1.59 11.61
CA PHE A 71 -2.33 -1.99 12.67
C PHE A 71 -1.86 -3.43 12.50
N PHE A 72 -0.61 -3.73 12.84
CA PHE A 72 -0.08 -5.10 12.88
C PHE A 72 0.41 -5.46 14.29
N VAL A 73 -0.20 -6.48 14.89
CA VAL A 73 0.08 -6.91 16.28
C VAL A 73 0.60 -8.35 16.28
N PRO A 74 1.93 -8.56 16.25
CA PRO A 74 2.51 -9.88 16.36
C PRO A 74 2.63 -10.29 17.83
N VAL A 75 2.08 -11.46 18.16
CA VAL A 75 2.14 -12.05 19.51
C VAL A 75 3.36 -12.97 19.60
N ILE A 76 4.38 -12.47 20.28
CA ILE A 76 5.72 -13.03 20.30
C ILE A 76 5.82 -14.17 21.32
N THR A 77 6.18 -15.34 20.82
CA THR A 77 6.49 -16.55 21.59
C THR A 77 7.73 -17.26 20.99
N PRO A 78 8.32 -18.25 21.68
CA PRO A 78 9.35 -19.08 21.07
C PRO A 78 8.89 -19.85 19.82
N ARG A 79 7.59 -20.17 19.68
CA ARG A 79 7.06 -20.85 18.49
C ARG A 79 6.86 -19.89 17.33
N PHE A 80 6.54 -18.62 17.60
CA PHE A 80 6.46 -17.57 16.57
C PHE A 80 7.73 -17.53 15.71
N PHE A 81 8.90 -17.51 16.35
CA PHE A 81 10.21 -17.53 15.65
C PHE A 81 10.58 -18.87 15.00
N LYS A 82 9.81 -19.93 15.22
CA LYS A 82 9.99 -21.21 14.50
C LYS A 82 9.02 -21.36 13.34
N SER A 83 7.94 -20.59 13.32
CA SER A 83 6.97 -20.58 12.24
C SER A 83 7.53 -19.83 11.05
N VAL A 84 7.65 -20.50 9.90
CA VAL A 84 8.12 -19.88 8.66
C VAL A 84 7.13 -18.81 8.19
N GLU A 85 5.83 -19.09 8.33
CA GLU A 85 4.76 -18.19 7.91
C GLU A 85 4.72 -16.92 8.76
N CYS A 86 4.69 -17.04 10.09
CA CYS A 86 4.69 -15.86 10.99
C CYS A 86 5.94 -14.98 10.79
N ARG A 87 7.11 -15.60 10.53
CA ARG A 87 8.34 -14.85 10.22
C ARG A 87 8.24 -14.15 8.87
N ARG A 88 7.74 -14.83 7.84
CA ARG A 88 7.56 -14.25 6.50
C ARG A 88 6.65 -13.03 6.57
N GLU A 89 5.51 -13.17 7.23
CA GLU A 89 4.54 -12.09 7.44
C GLU A 89 5.20 -10.93 8.18
N MET A 90 5.76 -11.17 9.37
CA MET A 90 6.40 -10.11 10.14
C MET A 90 7.49 -9.38 9.33
N THR A 91 8.38 -10.10 8.63
CA THR A 91 9.39 -9.47 7.77
C THR A 91 8.75 -8.58 6.71
N GLN A 92 7.73 -9.09 6.02
CA GLN A 92 7.02 -8.33 4.99
C GLN A 92 6.41 -7.05 5.57
N PHE A 93 5.68 -7.15 6.68
CA PHE A 93 5.07 -6.00 7.36
C PHE A 93 6.13 -4.99 7.84
N THR A 94 7.24 -5.44 8.43
CA THR A 94 8.28 -4.53 8.92
C THR A 94 9.02 -3.81 7.80
N ASP A 95 9.27 -4.48 6.67
CA ASP A 95 9.92 -3.87 5.51
C ASP A 95 9.04 -2.77 4.92
N GLU A 96 7.75 -3.04 4.81
CA GLU A 96 6.80 -2.13 4.20
C GLU A 96 6.45 -0.96 5.15
N ALA A 97 6.22 -1.21 6.44
CA ALA A 97 6.01 -0.16 7.44
C ALA A 97 7.26 0.73 7.60
N THR A 98 8.46 0.17 7.38
CA THR A 98 9.71 0.94 7.28
C THR A 98 9.72 1.84 6.06
N ALA A 99 9.37 1.30 4.89
CA ALA A 99 9.35 2.07 3.64
C ALA A 99 8.36 3.25 3.70
N LEU A 100 7.24 3.05 4.39
CA LEU A 100 6.18 4.05 4.59
C LEU A 100 6.42 4.98 5.78
N GLY A 101 7.47 4.78 6.58
CA GLY A 101 7.76 5.62 7.75
C GLY A 101 6.76 5.49 8.92
N VAL A 102 5.89 4.49 8.89
CA VAL A 102 4.81 4.26 9.86
C VAL A 102 5.10 3.07 10.79
N ARG A 103 6.37 2.89 11.16
CA ARG A 103 6.82 1.78 12.02
C ARG A 103 6.05 1.68 13.34
N GLN A 104 5.49 2.78 13.85
CA GLN A 104 4.63 2.81 15.03
C GLN A 104 3.32 1.99 14.90
N LEU A 105 2.92 1.59 13.69
CA LEU A 105 1.76 0.71 13.46
C LEU A 105 2.04 -0.76 13.77
N VAL A 106 3.31 -1.12 13.98
CA VAL A 106 3.69 -2.46 14.39
C VAL A 106 3.82 -2.48 15.92
N MET A 107 3.00 -3.29 16.58
CA MET A 107 2.95 -3.38 18.03
C MET A 107 3.20 -4.80 18.51
N PRO A 108 4.46 -5.23 18.67
CA PRO A 108 4.78 -6.56 19.17
C PRO A 108 4.35 -6.73 20.62
N ILE A 109 3.67 -7.84 20.93
CA ILE A 109 3.28 -8.22 22.29
C ILE A 109 4.09 -9.44 22.70
N LEU A 110 4.97 -9.29 23.70
CA LEU A 110 5.73 -10.40 24.25
C LEU A 110 4.84 -11.24 25.18
N TRP A 111 4.39 -12.38 24.69
CA TRP A 111 3.48 -13.27 25.42
C TRP A 111 4.22 -14.29 26.28
N VAL A 112 5.33 -14.83 25.76
CA VAL A 112 6.21 -15.75 26.48
C VAL A 112 7.63 -15.27 26.32
N ASP A 113 8.42 -15.34 27.39
CA ASP A 113 9.80 -14.89 27.36
C ASP A 113 10.62 -15.61 26.28
N VAL A 114 11.31 -14.82 25.46
CA VAL A 114 12.22 -15.31 24.43
C VAL A 114 13.63 -14.79 24.76
N PRO A 115 14.48 -15.59 25.43
CA PRO A 115 15.79 -15.14 25.89
C PRO A 115 16.68 -14.53 24.80
N ALA A 116 16.58 -15.06 23.57
CA ALA A 116 17.33 -14.59 22.41
C ALA A 116 17.11 -13.09 22.12
N LEU A 117 15.92 -12.53 22.39
CA LEU A 117 15.65 -11.11 22.19
C LEU A 117 16.52 -10.20 23.06
N ARG A 118 17.00 -10.70 24.21
CA ARG A 118 17.90 -9.97 25.12
C ARG A 118 19.37 -10.28 24.89
N MET A 119 19.70 -11.16 23.95
CA MET A 119 21.06 -11.62 23.70
C MET A 119 21.48 -11.28 22.27
N PRO A 120 22.16 -10.15 22.03
CA PRO A 120 22.47 -9.67 20.68
C PRO A 120 23.17 -10.67 19.75
N LYS A 121 23.89 -11.67 20.32
CA LYS A 121 24.57 -12.71 19.55
C LYS A 121 23.67 -13.84 19.06
N GLU A 122 22.46 -13.95 19.60
CA GLU A 122 21.49 -15.00 19.27
C GLU A 122 20.35 -14.49 18.39
N ARG A 123 20.32 -13.18 18.11
CA ARG A 123 19.30 -12.54 17.27
C ARG A 123 19.61 -12.72 15.80
N ASP A 124 18.55 -12.97 15.05
CA ASP A 124 18.54 -12.80 13.60
C ASP A 124 17.92 -11.44 13.24
N ASP A 125 17.93 -11.10 11.95
CA ASP A 125 17.44 -9.81 11.44
C ASP A 125 15.99 -9.50 11.89
N LEU A 126 15.15 -10.53 12.04
CA LEU A 126 13.74 -10.40 12.43
C LEU A 126 13.60 -10.12 13.93
N MET A 127 14.44 -10.75 14.75
CA MET A 127 14.56 -10.44 16.17
C MET A 127 15.16 -9.04 16.42
N ASP A 128 16.13 -8.62 15.61
CA ASP A 128 16.68 -7.27 15.67
C ASP A 128 15.59 -6.24 15.36
N ALA A 129 14.78 -6.46 14.32
CA ALA A 129 13.64 -5.59 13.99
C ALA A 129 12.63 -5.47 15.14
N ILE A 130 12.29 -6.57 15.83
CA ILE A 130 11.39 -6.55 17.00
C ILE A 130 11.98 -5.76 18.16
N VAL A 131 13.30 -5.87 18.38
CA VAL A 131 13.97 -5.09 19.43
C VAL A 131 13.96 -3.60 19.09
N ASP A 132 14.20 -3.27 17.82
CA ASP A 132 14.22 -1.89 17.35
C ASP A 132 12.83 -1.23 17.43
N ILE A 133 11.76 -1.97 17.12
CA ILE A 133 10.36 -1.52 17.23
C ILE A 133 9.92 -1.39 18.70
N GLN A 134 10.58 -2.12 19.61
CA GLN A 134 10.16 -2.34 21.00
C GLN A 134 8.86 -3.15 21.12
N TRP A 135 8.73 -3.91 22.20
CA TRP A 135 7.55 -4.74 22.46
C TRP A 135 6.86 -4.35 23.77
N VAL A 136 5.58 -4.69 23.86
CA VAL A 136 4.82 -4.62 25.10
C VAL A 136 4.94 -5.95 25.85
N ASP A 137 5.47 -5.91 27.07
CA ASP A 137 5.61 -7.12 27.90
C ASP A 137 4.26 -7.54 28.49
N TRP A 138 3.77 -8.71 28.06
CA TRP A 138 2.53 -9.32 28.55
C TRP A 138 2.77 -10.64 29.30
N THR A 139 4.04 -10.97 29.59
CA THR A 139 4.44 -12.29 30.12
C THR A 139 3.82 -12.62 31.48
N GLN A 140 3.57 -11.60 32.32
CA GLN A 140 2.86 -11.73 33.60
C GLN A 140 1.34 -11.53 33.43
N LEU A 141 0.94 -10.51 32.66
CA LEU A 141 -0.46 -10.12 32.46
C LEU A 141 -1.30 -11.21 31.79
N ARG A 142 -0.68 -12.09 31.00
CA ARG A 142 -1.36 -13.26 30.42
C ARG A 142 -2.02 -14.18 31.46
N HIS A 143 -1.59 -14.10 32.73
CA HIS A 143 -2.14 -14.87 33.85
C HIS A 143 -3.23 -14.14 34.65
N ALA A 144 -3.38 -12.83 34.46
CA ALA A 144 -4.34 -12.02 35.21
C ALA A 144 -5.80 -12.39 34.85
N ALA A 145 -6.72 -12.22 35.79
CA ALA A 145 -8.15 -12.38 35.49
C ALA A 145 -8.60 -11.23 34.57
N ARG A 146 -9.47 -11.49 33.58
CA ARG A 146 -9.92 -10.46 32.62
C ARG A 146 -10.64 -9.27 33.27
N ASN A 147 -11.21 -9.48 34.45
CA ASN A 147 -11.88 -8.45 35.25
C ASN A 147 -10.99 -7.84 36.34
N SER A 148 -9.70 -8.19 36.41
CA SER A 148 -8.78 -7.55 37.35
C SER A 148 -8.39 -6.16 36.85
N SER A 149 -8.14 -5.25 37.77
CA SER A 149 -7.69 -3.89 37.45
C SER A 149 -6.39 -3.89 36.65
N GLU A 150 -5.48 -4.82 36.94
CA GLU A 150 -4.20 -4.96 36.25
C GLU A 150 -4.39 -5.31 34.77
N TYR A 151 -5.33 -6.21 34.45
CA TYR A 151 -5.63 -6.60 33.08
C TYR A 151 -6.34 -5.46 32.34
N THR A 152 -7.38 -4.87 32.92
CA THR A 152 -8.17 -3.82 32.25
C THR A 152 -7.33 -2.57 31.99
N LEU A 153 -6.48 -2.15 32.94
CA LEU A 153 -5.56 -1.03 32.73
C LEU A 153 -4.52 -1.31 31.65
N ALA A 154 -4.07 -2.56 31.53
CA ALA A 154 -3.13 -2.93 30.48
C ALA A 154 -3.80 -2.93 29.10
N VAL A 155 -5.04 -3.41 28.99
CA VAL A 155 -5.83 -3.36 27.74
C VAL A 155 -6.10 -1.91 27.34
N GLU A 156 -6.52 -1.06 28.29
CA GLU A 156 -6.69 0.38 28.08
C GLU A 156 -5.40 1.02 27.53
N LYS A 157 -4.25 0.65 28.09
CA LYS A 157 -2.95 1.14 27.62
C LYS A 157 -2.64 0.71 26.18
N LEU A 158 -2.89 -0.54 25.81
CA LEU A 158 -2.69 -1.02 24.43
C LEU A 158 -3.63 -0.30 23.46
N ALA A 159 -4.90 -0.15 23.82
CA ALA A 159 -5.87 0.57 22.99
C ALA A 159 -5.46 2.04 22.80
N LYS A 160 -5.02 2.72 23.87
CA LYS A 160 -4.47 4.09 23.78
C LYS A 160 -3.27 4.18 22.86
N GLN A 161 -2.36 3.20 22.88
CA GLN A 161 -1.24 3.16 21.95
C GLN A 161 -1.70 3.03 20.49
N LEU A 162 -2.76 2.27 20.22
CA LEU A 162 -3.36 2.21 18.89
C LEU A 162 -3.97 3.55 18.48
N VAL A 163 -4.70 4.21 19.38
CA VAL A 163 -5.26 5.56 19.14
C VAL A 163 -4.16 6.59 18.87
N GLU A 164 -3.09 6.57 19.65
CA GLU A 164 -1.94 7.47 19.45
C GLU A 164 -1.22 7.18 18.12
N ALA A 165 -1.01 5.90 17.79
CA ALA A 165 -0.43 5.51 16.52
C ALA A 165 -1.32 5.91 15.33
N ASN A 166 -2.65 5.80 15.47
CA ASN A 166 -3.64 6.27 14.51
C ASN A 166 -3.47 7.77 14.24
N ALA A 167 -3.47 8.58 15.30
CA ALA A 167 -3.35 10.02 15.22
C ALA A 167 -2.01 10.48 14.61
N ILE A 168 -0.93 9.73 14.82
CA ILE A 168 0.35 10.01 14.15
C ILE A 168 0.26 9.71 12.67
N VAL A 169 -0.41 8.63 12.26
CA VAL A 169 -0.62 8.34 10.83
C VAL A 169 -1.51 9.39 10.20
N ASP A 170 -2.60 9.80 10.83
CA ASP A 170 -3.41 10.93 10.36
C ASP A 170 -2.54 12.19 10.24
N GLN A 171 -1.65 12.47 11.19
CA GLN A 171 -0.74 13.61 11.11
C GLN A 171 0.35 13.44 10.05
N VAL A 172 0.87 12.25 9.81
CA VAL A 172 1.85 11.96 8.75
C VAL A 172 1.17 12.03 7.40
N ASP A 173 -0.06 11.57 7.27
CA ASP A 173 -0.85 11.67 6.06
C ASP A 173 -1.22 13.14 5.80
N LEU A 174 -1.73 13.85 6.82
CA LEU A 174 -1.95 15.31 6.76
C LEU A 174 -0.66 16.09 6.52
N ALA A 175 0.49 15.68 7.06
CA ALA A 175 1.79 16.32 6.83
C ALA A 175 2.41 15.93 5.48
N THR A 176 2.07 14.76 4.93
CA THR A 176 2.46 14.31 3.58
C THR A 176 1.59 15.04 2.55
N GLN A 177 0.30 15.18 2.83
CA GLN A 177 -0.62 16.08 2.14
C GLN A 177 -0.13 17.54 2.26
N ALA A 178 0.29 18.01 3.43
CA ALA A 178 0.84 19.35 3.65
C ALA A 178 2.30 19.54 3.20
N ALA A 179 3.03 18.46 2.87
CA ALA A 179 4.33 18.54 2.21
C ALA A 179 4.18 18.49 0.68
N ASN A 180 3.11 17.85 0.20
CA ASN A 180 2.66 17.93 -1.19
C ASN A 180 1.89 19.23 -1.49
N LEU A 181 1.36 19.91 -0.47
CA LEU A 181 0.80 21.25 -0.49
C LEU A 181 1.79 22.20 0.19
N GLY A 182 2.78 22.74 -0.53
CA GLY A 182 3.78 23.64 0.05
C GLY A 182 3.16 24.79 0.87
N GLU A 183 3.69 25.00 2.08
CA GLU A 183 3.46 26.06 3.09
C GLU A 183 2.00 26.50 3.39
N PRO A 184 1.56 26.48 4.65
CA PRO A 184 0.23 26.95 5.03
C PRO A 184 0.22 28.48 5.05
N ASP A 185 -0.29 29.09 3.99
CA ASP A 185 -0.90 30.40 4.15
C ASP A 185 -2.30 30.18 4.75
N ALA A 186 -2.48 30.76 5.92
CA ALA A 186 -3.74 30.78 6.62
C ALA A 186 -4.67 31.76 5.89
N GLU A 187 -5.35 31.27 4.85
CA GLU A 187 -6.60 31.82 4.33
C GLU A 187 -7.24 30.71 3.48
N GLU A 188 -8.54 30.49 3.65
CA GLU A 188 -9.36 29.70 2.73
C GLU A 188 -9.21 30.30 1.32
N ASP A 189 -8.28 29.80 0.53
CA ASP A 189 -8.37 29.86 -0.92
C ASP A 189 -8.75 28.44 -1.37
N GLU A 190 -10.01 28.08 -1.13
CA GLU A 190 -10.65 27.10 -1.99
C GLU A 190 -10.56 27.68 -3.40
N SER A 191 -9.50 27.31 -4.13
CA SER A 191 -9.40 27.52 -5.57
C SER A 191 -10.77 27.19 -6.15
N GLY A 192 -11.44 28.21 -6.68
CA GLY A 192 -12.84 28.13 -7.03
C GLY A 192 -13.07 27.02 -8.05
N VAL A 193 -14.34 26.66 -8.25
CA VAL A 193 -14.72 25.61 -9.21
C VAL A 193 -14.09 25.87 -10.59
N LEU A 194 -14.02 27.13 -11.03
CA LEU A 194 -13.44 27.50 -12.33
C LEU A 194 -11.92 27.37 -12.36
N GLU A 195 -11.25 27.72 -11.27
CA GLU A 195 -9.80 27.63 -11.14
C GLU A 195 -9.34 26.16 -11.14
N ARG A 196 -10.05 25.27 -10.42
CA ARG A 196 -9.78 23.82 -10.45
C ARG A 196 -9.99 23.21 -11.83
N LEU A 197 -11.05 23.61 -12.55
CA LEU A 197 -11.28 23.15 -13.91
C LEU A 197 -10.23 23.68 -14.90
N ALA A 198 -9.75 24.91 -14.72
CA ALA A 198 -8.67 25.48 -15.52
C ALA A 198 -7.32 24.78 -15.25
N GLU A 199 -7.02 24.45 -13.99
CA GLU A 199 -5.84 23.65 -13.60
C GLU A 199 -5.87 22.26 -14.26
N MET A 200 -7.02 21.58 -14.20
CA MET A 200 -7.22 20.28 -14.88
C MET A 200 -6.99 20.40 -16.39
N GLU A 201 -7.59 21.40 -17.05
CA GLU A 201 -7.44 21.62 -18.50
C GLU A 201 -5.98 21.84 -18.89
N LEU A 202 -5.22 22.60 -18.10
CA LEU A 202 -3.80 22.85 -18.32
C LEU A 202 -2.93 21.62 -18.04
N ALA A 203 -3.30 20.79 -17.06
CA ALA A 203 -2.55 19.59 -16.68
C ALA A 203 -2.77 18.41 -17.64
N MET A 204 -3.94 18.33 -18.29
CA MET A 204 -4.34 17.18 -19.12
C MET A 204 -3.36 16.84 -20.26
N PRO A 205 -2.86 17.80 -21.08
CA PRO A 205 -1.92 17.50 -22.17
C PRO A 205 -0.59 16.95 -21.66
N GLU A 206 -0.10 17.52 -20.55
CA GLU A 206 1.15 17.07 -19.95
C GLU A 206 1.00 15.70 -19.30
N TRP A 207 -0.15 15.42 -18.67
CA TRP A 207 -0.46 14.13 -18.09
C TRP A 207 -0.54 13.04 -19.17
N THR A 208 -1.22 13.32 -20.28
CA THR A 208 -1.27 12.42 -21.46
C THR A 208 0.13 12.14 -22.01
N THR A 209 0.96 13.18 -22.13
CA THR A 209 2.36 13.05 -22.57
C THR A 209 3.16 12.13 -21.64
N THR A 210 2.94 12.23 -20.31
CA THR A 210 3.59 11.33 -19.35
C THR A 210 3.14 9.87 -19.53
N VAL A 211 1.84 9.62 -19.73
CA VAL A 211 1.31 8.27 -19.95
C VAL A 211 1.92 7.62 -21.21
N GLU A 212 2.05 8.39 -22.29
CA GLU A 212 2.70 7.93 -23.52
C GLU A 212 4.18 7.60 -23.29
N ALA A 213 4.89 8.44 -22.52
CA ALA A 213 6.29 8.24 -22.17
C ALA A 213 6.49 6.97 -21.32
N MET A 214 5.70 6.79 -20.26
CA MET A 214 5.74 5.57 -19.44
C MET A 214 5.46 4.32 -20.26
N SER A 215 4.48 4.39 -21.17
CA SER A 215 4.18 3.28 -22.08
C SER A 215 5.37 2.95 -23.00
N ALA A 216 6.15 3.95 -23.42
CA ALA A 216 7.36 3.73 -24.19
C ALA A 216 8.47 3.10 -23.34
N ASP A 217 8.62 3.51 -22.09
CA ASP A 217 9.62 2.95 -21.16
C ASP A 217 9.34 1.47 -20.87
N ILE A 218 8.07 1.12 -20.61
CA ILE A 218 7.64 -0.27 -20.40
C ILE A 218 7.96 -1.14 -21.63
N ARG A 219 7.71 -0.63 -22.85
CA ARG A 219 8.09 -1.33 -24.09
C ARG A 219 9.60 -1.49 -24.22
N ALA A 220 10.37 -0.46 -23.90
CA ALA A 220 11.83 -0.51 -23.94
C ALA A 220 12.39 -1.55 -22.94
N LEU A 221 11.84 -1.61 -21.72
CA LEU A 221 12.16 -2.64 -20.73
C LEU A 221 11.84 -4.05 -21.26
N GLY A 222 10.67 -4.22 -21.90
CA GLY A 222 10.27 -5.46 -22.56
C GLY A 222 11.30 -5.92 -23.61
N HIS A 223 11.73 -5.03 -24.50
CA HIS A 223 12.74 -5.33 -25.50
C HIS A 223 14.09 -5.76 -24.90
N VAL A 224 14.55 -5.09 -23.85
CA VAL A 224 15.80 -5.49 -23.17
C VAL A 224 15.67 -6.88 -22.53
N ALA A 225 14.50 -7.21 -21.97
CA ALA A 225 14.23 -8.52 -21.40
C ALA A 225 14.19 -9.63 -22.47
N GLU A 226 13.58 -9.37 -23.63
CA GLU A 226 13.54 -10.28 -24.78
C GLU A 226 14.94 -10.54 -25.34
N GLU A 227 15.73 -9.49 -25.56
CA GLU A 227 17.13 -9.60 -26.01
C GLU A 227 17.97 -10.40 -25.01
N GLY A 228 17.87 -10.08 -23.72
CA GLY A 228 18.57 -10.81 -22.66
C GLY A 228 18.23 -12.30 -22.65
N THR A 229 16.94 -12.63 -22.82
CA THR A 229 16.48 -14.02 -22.91
C THR A 229 17.03 -14.74 -24.14
N ALA A 230 17.05 -14.07 -25.29
CA ALA A 230 17.64 -14.61 -26.51
C ALA A 230 19.14 -14.86 -26.37
N GLU A 231 19.88 -13.93 -25.77
CA GLU A 231 21.32 -14.08 -25.50
C GLU A 231 21.64 -15.21 -24.52
N ILE A 232 20.79 -15.41 -23.49
CA ILE A 232 20.89 -16.55 -22.57
C ILE A 232 20.71 -17.87 -23.32
N LYS A 233 19.71 -17.96 -24.22
CA LYS A 233 19.42 -19.16 -25.02
C LYS A 233 20.49 -19.43 -26.08
N ALA A 234 21.03 -18.40 -26.71
CA ALA A 234 22.02 -18.50 -27.78
C ALA A 234 23.45 -18.78 -27.25
N GLY A 235 23.73 -18.42 -26.00
CA GLY A 235 25.04 -18.62 -25.40
C GLY A 235 25.41 -20.11 -25.31
N GLY A 236 26.46 -20.50 -26.02
CA GLY A 236 27.08 -21.83 -25.94
C GLY A 236 27.88 -22.02 -24.65
N ALA A 237 29.05 -22.65 -24.72
CA ALA A 237 29.88 -23.01 -23.55
C ALA A 237 30.27 -21.83 -22.63
N GLN A 238 30.31 -20.58 -23.12
CA GLN A 238 30.61 -19.40 -22.30
C GLN A 238 29.51 -19.07 -21.27
N THR A 239 28.22 -19.15 -21.61
CA THR A 239 27.09 -18.92 -20.68
C THR A 239 26.76 -20.15 -19.83
N GLN A 240 27.43 -21.27 -20.06
CA GLN A 240 27.39 -22.44 -19.18
C GLN A 240 28.24 -22.22 -17.91
N SER A 241 29.23 -21.32 -17.96
CA SER A 241 30.03 -20.95 -16.80
C SER A 241 29.36 -19.85 -15.97
N PHE A 242 29.55 -19.89 -14.64
CA PHE A 242 29.07 -18.83 -13.74
C PHE A 242 29.64 -17.45 -14.10
N ALA A 243 30.91 -17.38 -14.51
CA ALA A 243 31.55 -16.13 -14.91
C ALA A 243 30.91 -15.53 -16.17
N GLY A 244 30.63 -16.35 -17.20
CA GLY A 244 29.98 -15.86 -18.41
C GLY A 244 28.53 -15.45 -18.19
N ARG A 245 27.78 -16.17 -17.32
CA ARG A 245 26.43 -15.75 -16.88
C ARG A 245 26.47 -14.40 -16.18
N LEU A 246 27.45 -14.18 -15.31
CA LEU A 246 27.61 -12.91 -14.61
C LEU A 246 27.96 -11.76 -15.57
N THR A 247 28.84 -11.99 -16.55
CA THR A 247 29.14 -11.00 -17.59
C THR A 247 27.91 -10.65 -18.44
N LEU A 248 27.09 -11.64 -18.79
CA LEU A 248 25.85 -11.43 -19.53
C LEU A 248 24.83 -10.62 -18.71
N LEU A 249 24.60 -11.01 -17.45
CA LEU A 249 23.71 -10.28 -16.54
C LEU A 249 24.15 -8.83 -16.35
N ARG A 250 25.45 -8.55 -16.27
CA ARG A 250 25.97 -7.17 -16.23
C ARG A 250 25.61 -6.35 -17.46
N LYS A 251 25.68 -6.94 -18.64
CA LYS A 251 25.30 -6.27 -19.89
C LYS A 251 23.80 -6.00 -19.95
N ILE A 252 22.98 -6.96 -19.51
CA ILE A 252 21.53 -6.79 -19.41
C ILE A 252 21.22 -5.68 -18.40
N ALA A 253 21.81 -5.70 -17.21
CA ALA A 253 21.65 -4.66 -16.19
C ALA A 253 21.97 -3.25 -16.73
N ALA A 254 23.09 -3.11 -17.45
CA ALA A 254 23.49 -1.84 -18.03
C ALA A 254 22.50 -1.33 -19.09
N ARG A 255 21.91 -2.22 -19.90
CA ARG A 255 20.86 -1.87 -20.88
C ARG A 255 19.52 -1.53 -20.22
N LEU A 256 19.18 -2.21 -19.12
CA LEU A 256 17.95 -1.95 -18.36
C LEU A 256 17.98 -0.60 -17.64
N GLN A 257 19.16 -0.11 -17.23
CA GLN A 257 19.26 1.05 -16.35
C GLN A 257 18.61 2.31 -16.92
N GLY A 258 18.77 2.60 -18.21
CA GLY A 258 18.18 3.79 -18.84
C GLY A 258 16.66 3.78 -18.76
N PRO A 259 15.98 2.80 -19.42
CA PRO A 259 14.53 2.68 -19.37
C PRO A 259 13.96 2.52 -17.95
N ALA A 260 14.73 1.94 -17.03
CA ALA A 260 14.33 1.79 -15.64
C ALA A 260 14.33 3.13 -14.88
N ASP A 261 15.35 3.98 -15.09
CA ASP A 261 15.42 5.30 -14.50
C ASP A 261 14.39 6.26 -15.14
N ASP A 262 14.17 6.14 -16.46
CA ASP A 262 13.14 6.90 -17.18
C ASP A 262 11.73 6.54 -16.68
N LEU A 263 11.42 5.24 -16.54
CA LEU A 263 10.14 4.79 -15.99
C LEU A 263 9.90 5.31 -14.57
N GLN A 264 10.93 5.32 -13.72
CA GLN A 264 10.80 5.87 -12.37
C GLN A 264 10.48 7.38 -12.43
N ALA A 265 11.25 8.14 -13.21
CA ALA A 265 11.08 9.59 -13.32
C ALA A 265 9.70 9.96 -13.90
N HIS A 266 9.25 9.27 -14.95
CA HIS A 266 7.93 9.50 -15.52
C HIS A 266 6.81 9.04 -14.57
N GLY A 267 7.01 7.98 -13.80
CA GLY A 267 6.07 7.57 -12.74
C GLY A 267 5.87 8.66 -11.67
N GLU A 268 6.95 9.31 -11.22
CA GLU A 268 6.86 10.45 -10.28
C GLU A 268 6.11 11.64 -10.90
N GLN A 269 6.37 11.96 -12.18
CA GLN A 269 5.65 13.02 -12.90
C GLN A 269 4.17 12.68 -13.13
N PHE A 270 3.85 11.41 -13.35
CA PHE A 270 2.49 10.94 -13.58
C PHE A 270 1.60 11.23 -12.37
N ILE A 271 2.05 10.83 -11.17
CA ILE A 271 1.33 11.09 -9.92
C ILE A 271 1.20 12.59 -9.63
N SER A 272 2.28 13.35 -9.78
CA SER A 272 2.26 14.79 -9.53
C SER A 272 1.25 15.52 -10.42
N ARG A 273 1.13 15.14 -11.69
CA ARG A 273 0.19 15.74 -12.65
C ARG A 273 -1.23 15.23 -12.46
N LEU A 274 -1.39 13.96 -12.11
CA LEU A 274 -2.69 13.33 -11.87
C LEU A 274 -3.46 14.03 -10.75
N ALA A 275 -2.79 14.57 -9.72
CA ALA A 275 -3.45 15.28 -8.64
C ALA A 275 -4.27 16.51 -9.12
N ALA A 276 -3.79 17.25 -10.11
CA ALA A 276 -4.54 18.38 -10.69
C ALA A 276 -5.70 17.90 -11.56
N VAL A 277 -5.50 16.79 -12.29
CA VAL A 277 -6.55 16.17 -13.10
C VAL A 277 -7.67 15.64 -12.21
N ASP A 278 -7.34 14.89 -11.16
CA ASP A 278 -8.26 14.30 -10.19
C ASP A 278 -9.19 15.35 -9.58
N ARG A 279 -8.64 16.47 -9.09
CA ARG A 279 -9.47 17.56 -8.52
C ARG A 279 -10.52 18.06 -9.51
N GLY A 280 -10.16 18.23 -10.79
CA GLY A 280 -11.11 18.65 -11.81
C GLY A 280 -12.14 17.58 -12.16
N VAL A 281 -11.72 16.32 -12.26
CA VAL A 281 -12.62 15.18 -12.50
C VAL A 281 -13.64 15.04 -11.38
N GLN A 282 -13.22 15.14 -10.12
CA GLN A 282 -14.12 15.07 -8.95
C GLN A 282 -15.14 16.21 -8.95
N VAL A 283 -14.73 17.43 -9.33
CA VAL A 283 -15.65 18.57 -9.49
C VAL A 283 -16.72 18.28 -10.54
N LEU A 284 -16.32 17.73 -11.70
CA LEU A 284 -17.25 17.37 -12.77
C LEU A 284 -18.20 16.25 -12.35
N ILE A 285 -17.70 15.21 -11.69
CA ILE A 285 -18.52 14.08 -11.18
C ILE A 285 -19.53 14.59 -10.15
N ALA A 286 -19.09 15.36 -9.15
CA ALA A 286 -19.96 15.87 -8.09
C ALA A 286 -21.04 16.81 -8.61
N GLY A 287 -20.72 17.66 -9.59
CA GLY A 287 -21.64 18.64 -10.19
C GLY A 287 -22.59 18.06 -11.24
N ALA A 288 -22.35 16.84 -11.75
CA ALA A 288 -23.07 16.30 -12.91
C ALA A 288 -24.59 16.25 -12.73
N ARG A 289 -25.08 15.87 -11.55
CA ARG A 289 -26.53 15.80 -11.26
C ARG A 289 -27.19 17.17 -11.25
N ASP A 290 -26.54 18.14 -10.61
CA ASP A 290 -27.08 19.49 -10.49
C ASP A 290 -27.08 20.20 -11.85
N GLU A 291 -26.05 19.96 -12.67
CA GLU A 291 -25.96 20.48 -14.03
C GLU A 291 -27.07 19.91 -14.92
N VAL A 292 -27.31 18.60 -14.89
CA VAL A 292 -28.40 17.97 -15.66
C VAL A 292 -29.79 18.39 -15.16
N ALA A 293 -29.95 18.64 -13.86
CA ALA A 293 -31.20 19.17 -13.32
C ALA A 293 -31.48 20.61 -13.82
N GLY A 294 -30.44 21.41 -14.05
CA GLY A 294 -30.53 22.76 -14.61
C GLY A 294 -30.65 22.79 -16.13
N ASP A 295 -29.98 21.88 -16.83
CA ASP A 295 -29.99 21.71 -18.28
C ASP A 295 -30.02 20.22 -18.67
N PRO A 296 -31.22 19.64 -18.92
CA PRO A 296 -31.35 18.25 -19.32
C PRO A 296 -30.58 17.88 -20.59
N SER A 297 -30.25 18.84 -21.45
CA SER A 297 -29.48 18.58 -22.67
C SER A 297 -28.00 18.25 -22.39
N ALA A 298 -27.48 18.63 -21.22
CA ALA A 298 -26.13 18.31 -20.77
C ALA A 298 -25.91 16.82 -20.50
N ARG A 299 -26.99 16.04 -20.31
CA ARG A 299 -26.94 14.60 -20.01
C ARG A 299 -26.09 13.82 -21.01
N ALA A 300 -26.29 14.05 -22.30
CA ALA A 300 -25.57 13.35 -23.35
C ALA A 300 -24.05 13.61 -23.33
N ALA A 301 -23.63 14.80 -22.88
CA ALA A 301 -22.21 15.12 -22.75
C ALA A 301 -21.57 14.40 -21.56
N PHE A 302 -22.26 14.34 -20.42
CA PHE A 302 -21.81 13.59 -19.25
C PHE A 302 -21.81 12.08 -19.47
N ASP A 303 -22.78 11.53 -20.23
CA ASP A 303 -22.77 10.10 -20.61
C ASP A 303 -21.48 9.76 -21.39
N LEU A 304 -21.14 10.55 -22.41
CA LEU A 304 -19.91 10.37 -23.20
C LEU A 304 -18.65 10.54 -22.34
N TYR A 305 -18.66 11.48 -21.40
CA TYR A 305 -17.54 11.73 -20.52
C TYR A 305 -17.31 10.57 -19.53
N PHE A 306 -18.36 10.10 -18.87
CA PHE A 306 -18.29 8.96 -17.94
C PHE A 306 -17.92 7.66 -18.66
N ASP A 307 -18.44 7.43 -19.86
CA ASP A 307 -18.01 6.29 -20.69
C ASP A 307 -16.51 6.39 -21.03
N SER A 308 -15.99 7.60 -21.27
CA SER A 308 -14.56 7.80 -21.53
C SER A 308 -13.70 7.51 -20.29
N LEU A 309 -14.16 7.89 -19.10
CA LEU A 309 -13.48 7.59 -17.84
C LEU A 309 -13.48 6.08 -17.52
N ARG A 310 -14.60 5.38 -17.80
CA ARG A 310 -14.67 3.92 -17.64
C ARG A 310 -13.75 3.18 -18.60
N ASN A 311 -13.73 3.59 -19.88
CA ASN A 311 -12.81 3.01 -20.86
C ASN A 311 -11.33 3.24 -20.45
N LEU A 312 -11.03 4.42 -19.90
CA LEU A 312 -9.70 4.72 -19.38
C LEU A 312 -9.33 3.81 -18.20
N ASP A 313 -10.24 3.59 -17.25
CA ASP A 313 -10.02 2.65 -16.14
C ASP A 313 -9.76 1.23 -16.67
N ASP A 314 -10.61 0.72 -17.56
CA ASP A 314 -10.44 -0.60 -18.17
C ASP A 314 -9.05 -0.77 -18.81
N GLU A 315 -8.60 0.21 -19.60
CA GLU A 315 -7.28 0.19 -20.23
C GLU A 315 -6.13 0.29 -19.21
N ALA A 316 -6.31 1.10 -18.17
CA ALA A 316 -5.33 1.30 -17.10
C ALA A 316 -5.15 0.02 -16.25
N GLN A 317 -6.25 -0.64 -15.87
CA GLN A 317 -6.25 -1.90 -15.13
C GLN A 317 -5.55 -3.02 -15.92
N VAL A 318 -5.84 -3.15 -17.20
CA VAL A 318 -5.17 -4.11 -18.09
C VAL A 318 -3.66 -3.84 -18.12
N THR A 319 -3.25 -2.57 -18.14
CA THR A 319 -1.84 -2.19 -18.12
C THR A 319 -1.16 -2.60 -16.81
N VAL A 320 -1.78 -2.35 -15.65
CA VAL A 320 -1.25 -2.78 -14.35
C VAL A 320 -1.03 -4.29 -14.30
N ILE A 321 -2.05 -5.08 -14.65
CA ILE A 321 -1.98 -6.55 -14.70
C ILE A 321 -0.81 -7.03 -15.57
N ASN A 322 -0.63 -6.43 -16.75
CA ASN A 322 0.47 -6.80 -17.65
C ASN A 322 1.84 -6.46 -17.06
N THR A 323 1.96 -5.36 -16.31
CA THR A 323 3.22 -4.95 -15.68
C THR A 323 3.56 -5.72 -14.40
N GLU A 324 2.57 -6.28 -13.69
CA GLU A 324 2.82 -7.17 -12.56
C GLU A 324 3.60 -8.42 -12.98
N GLY A 325 3.27 -8.99 -14.15
CA GLY A 325 4.02 -10.10 -14.73
C GLY A 325 5.49 -9.75 -15.00
N LEU A 326 5.75 -8.51 -15.46
CA LEU A 326 7.10 -8.00 -15.64
C LEU A 326 7.83 -7.92 -14.28
N LEU A 327 7.20 -7.34 -13.26
CA LEU A 327 7.79 -7.21 -11.92
C LEU A 327 8.15 -8.58 -11.32
N GLN A 328 7.24 -9.55 -11.40
CA GLN A 328 7.47 -10.93 -10.92
C GLN A 328 8.64 -11.61 -11.64
N SER A 329 8.85 -11.31 -12.92
CA SER A 329 9.97 -11.87 -13.70
C SER A 329 11.33 -11.22 -13.37
N VAL A 330 11.32 -9.96 -12.91
CA VAL A 330 12.51 -9.13 -12.73
C VAL A 330 13.05 -9.20 -11.29
N VAL A 331 12.19 -9.26 -10.27
CA VAL A 331 12.58 -9.31 -8.84
C VAL A 331 13.55 -10.47 -8.52
N PRO A 332 13.35 -11.71 -8.99
CA PRO A 332 14.28 -12.81 -8.70
C PRO A 332 15.72 -12.56 -9.22
N LEU A 333 15.88 -11.72 -10.26
CA LEU A 333 17.19 -11.42 -10.85
C LEU A 333 18.09 -10.60 -9.91
N GLN A 334 17.52 -9.90 -8.93
CA GLN A 334 18.28 -9.18 -7.88
C GLN A 334 19.18 -10.11 -7.07
N LYS A 335 18.77 -11.37 -6.88
CA LYS A 335 19.53 -12.38 -6.13
C LYS A 335 20.69 -12.96 -6.94
N LEU A 336 20.68 -12.79 -8.26
CA LEU A 336 21.68 -13.36 -9.17
C LEU A 336 22.90 -12.45 -9.38
N SER A 337 22.74 -11.13 -9.29
CA SER A 337 23.83 -10.16 -9.42
C SER A 337 23.54 -8.86 -8.68
N ARG A 338 24.57 -8.32 -8.02
CA ARG A 338 24.51 -6.99 -7.38
C ARG A 338 24.15 -5.89 -8.40
N ASP A 339 24.59 -6.04 -9.64
CA ASP A 339 24.41 -5.03 -10.69
C ASP A 339 22.94 -4.93 -11.16
N MET A 340 22.11 -5.95 -10.88
CA MET A 340 20.67 -5.93 -11.16
C MET A 340 19.87 -5.14 -10.11
N LYS A 341 20.41 -4.89 -8.91
CA LYS A 341 19.64 -4.28 -7.81
C LYS A 341 19.07 -2.92 -8.17
N LYS A 342 19.90 -2.01 -8.69
CA LYS A 342 19.48 -0.66 -9.05
C LYS A 342 18.40 -0.65 -10.15
N PRO A 343 18.60 -1.26 -11.33
CA PRO A 343 17.60 -1.17 -12.40
C PRO A 343 16.28 -1.84 -12.02
N THR A 344 16.32 -2.97 -11.30
CA THR A 344 15.09 -3.61 -10.82
C THR A 344 14.36 -2.78 -9.76
N GLN A 345 15.09 -2.05 -8.90
CA GLN A 345 14.49 -1.13 -7.94
C GLN A 345 13.84 0.07 -8.64
N SER A 346 14.50 0.71 -9.62
CA SER A 346 13.90 1.82 -10.38
C SER A 346 12.63 1.37 -11.13
N ILE A 347 12.65 0.17 -11.76
CA ILE A 347 11.44 -0.42 -12.38
C ILE A 347 10.32 -0.58 -11.35
N SER A 348 10.65 -1.16 -10.18
CA SER A 348 9.66 -1.38 -9.13
C SER A 348 9.03 -0.07 -8.67
N ASN A 349 9.85 0.96 -8.43
CA ASN A 349 9.38 2.27 -8.01
C ASN A 349 8.46 2.91 -9.05
N GLY A 350 8.83 2.88 -10.33
CA GLY A 350 8.01 3.43 -11.41
C GLY A 350 6.69 2.70 -11.60
N LEU A 351 6.69 1.36 -11.51
CA LEU A 351 5.45 0.56 -11.58
C LEU A 351 4.54 0.75 -10.36
N VAL A 352 5.11 1.01 -9.18
CA VAL A 352 4.30 1.38 -8.00
C VAL A 352 3.57 2.70 -8.26
N ARG A 353 4.25 3.72 -8.80
CA ARG A 353 3.60 4.99 -9.16
C ARG A 353 2.54 4.83 -10.25
N LEU A 354 2.77 3.94 -11.21
CA LEU A 354 1.74 3.61 -12.21
C LEU A 354 0.48 3.07 -11.53
N ARG A 355 0.62 2.07 -10.64
CA ARG A 355 -0.51 1.47 -9.93
C ARG A 355 -1.25 2.49 -9.07
N GLU A 356 -0.53 3.30 -8.29
CA GLU A 356 -1.13 4.37 -7.46
C GLU A 356 -2.02 5.30 -8.28
N GLY A 357 -1.62 5.67 -9.50
CA GLY A 357 -2.45 6.54 -10.32
C GLY A 357 -3.59 5.79 -11.03
N VAL A 358 -3.44 4.50 -11.32
CA VAL A 358 -4.56 3.67 -11.78
C VAL A 358 -5.62 3.53 -10.68
N ASP A 359 -5.21 3.42 -9.41
CA ASP A 359 -6.15 3.37 -8.28
C ASP A 359 -6.98 4.66 -8.16
N VAL A 360 -6.38 5.83 -8.43
CA VAL A 360 -7.12 7.11 -8.50
C VAL A 360 -8.15 7.11 -9.64
N ILE A 361 -7.76 6.64 -10.84
CA ILE A 361 -8.66 6.53 -11.99
C ILE A 361 -9.83 5.59 -11.67
N HIS A 362 -9.56 4.47 -11.02
CA HIS A 362 -10.58 3.52 -10.58
C HIS A 362 -11.58 4.16 -9.60
N GLY A 363 -11.07 4.95 -8.65
CA GLY A 363 -11.89 5.70 -7.72
C GLY A 363 -12.88 6.66 -8.40
N TRP A 364 -12.55 7.20 -9.58
CA TRP A 364 -13.50 8.00 -10.36
C TRP A 364 -14.69 7.16 -10.85
N VAL A 365 -14.45 5.94 -11.31
CA VAL A 365 -15.49 5.02 -11.76
C VAL A 365 -16.40 4.61 -10.60
N GLU A 366 -15.81 4.30 -9.44
CA GLU A 366 -16.60 3.98 -8.23
C GLU A 366 -17.49 5.15 -7.81
N GLN A 367 -17.01 6.39 -7.92
CA GLN A 367 -17.82 7.59 -7.65
C GLN A 367 -18.96 7.72 -8.66
N ILE A 368 -18.69 7.53 -9.95
CA ILE A 368 -19.72 7.57 -11.01
C ILE A 368 -20.79 6.49 -10.77
N ASP A 369 -20.40 5.27 -10.43
CA ASP A 369 -21.33 4.18 -10.16
C ASP A 369 -22.13 4.44 -8.88
N GLY A 370 -21.49 5.01 -7.84
CA GLY A 370 -22.12 5.47 -6.61
C GLY A 370 -23.13 6.60 -6.80
N LEU A 371 -22.98 7.42 -7.86
CA LEU A 371 -23.99 8.40 -8.26
C LEU A 371 -25.26 7.74 -8.80
N GLY A 372 -25.29 6.43 -9.06
CA GLY A 372 -26.46 5.77 -9.68
C GLY A 372 -26.89 6.49 -10.97
N TRP A 373 -25.93 7.03 -11.73
CA TRP A 373 -26.13 7.91 -12.87
C TRP A 373 -27.06 7.31 -13.93
N GLU A 374 -26.92 6.00 -14.16
CA GLU A 374 -27.74 5.22 -15.10
C GLU A 374 -29.22 5.12 -14.68
N ASN A 375 -29.52 5.32 -13.40
CA ASN A 375 -30.87 5.24 -12.85
C ASN A 375 -31.56 6.61 -12.72
N LEU A 376 -30.90 7.69 -13.15
CA LEU A 376 -31.51 9.02 -13.15
C LEU A 376 -32.63 9.08 -14.20
N PRO A 377 -33.86 9.50 -13.84
CA PRO A 377 -34.95 9.63 -14.79
C PRO A 377 -34.56 10.59 -15.91
N ILE A 378 -34.75 10.12 -17.15
CA ILE A 378 -34.68 10.98 -18.34
C ILE A 378 -36.04 11.69 -18.36
N ASP A 379 -36.11 12.93 -17.87
CA ASP A 379 -37.32 13.73 -18.06
C ASP A 379 -37.50 13.95 -19.58
N GLU A 380 -38.61 13.43 -20.12
CA GLU A 380 -39.04 13.55 -21.52
C GLU A 380 -39.37 15.00 -21.93
#